data_AF-A0A9E4EQ08-F1
#
_entry.id   AF-A0A9E4EQ08-F1
#
_cell.length_a   1.000
_cell.length_b   1.000
_cell.length_c   1.000
_cell.angle_alpha   90.00
_cell.angle_beta   90.00
_cell.angle_gamma   90.00
#
_symmetry.space_group_name_H-M   'P 1'
#
loop_
_entity.id
_entity.type
_entity.pdbx_description
1 polymer ?
#
loop_
_entity_poly.entity_id
_entity_poly.type
_entity_poly.pdbx_seq_one_letter_code
_entity_poly.pdbx_strand_id
1 'polypeptide(L)'
;VDVQVDGHEIEAHAWIAPEDALRFHAEGRIKLVAPTWVTLRTLAQSSTAGGLLERLRSVPAFAYETRMVQRTDGVRVALWAGDAGYEALEVDAVGGRHRLVMSSSGYRFESS
;
A
#
# COMPACT_ATOMS: atom_id res chain seq x y z
N VAL A 1 25.80 -7.73 -1.83
CA VAL A 1 25.87 -7.29 -3.24
C VAL A 1 25.46 -5.84 -3.26
N ASP A 2 26.24 -4.98 -3.88
CA ASP A 2 25.91 -3.57 -4.05
C ASP A 2 25.02 -3.40 -5.28
N VAL A 3 23.91 -2.66 -5.17
CA VAL A 3 23.00 -2.48 -6.30
C VAL A 3 23.57 -1.38 -7.19
N GLN A 4 23.74 -1.65 -8.49
CA GLN A 4 24.21 -0.66 -9.44
C GLN A 4 23.00 -0.14 -10.23
N VAL A 5 22.79 1.17 -10.17
CA VAL A 5 21.72 1.85 -10.92
C VAL A 5 22.32 2.45 -12.20
N ASP A 6 21.61 2.31 -13.32
CA ASP A 6 22.07 2.81 -14.62
C ASP A 6 21.83 4.32 -14.81
N GLY A 7 21.09 4.94 -13.89
CA GLY A 7 20.81 6.38 -13.86
C GLY A 7 19.74 6.84 -14.86
N HIS A 8 19.02 5.93 -15.52
CA HIS A 8 17.97 6.30 -16.46
C HIS A 8 16.60 6.45 -15.78
N GLU A 9 16.17 5.41 -15.05
CA GLU A 9 14.88 5.40 -14.35
C GLU A 9 15.04 5.43 -12.83
N ILE A 10 16.12 4.83 -12.32
CA ILE A 10 16.39 4.72 -10.89
C ILE A 10 17.56 5.64 -10.55
N GLU A 11 17.27 6.72 -9.83
CA GLU A 11 18.28 7.71 -9.41
C GLU A 11 19.06 7.26 -8.17
N ALA A 12 18.42 6.50 -7.28
CA ALA A 12 19.01 6.04 -6.03
C ALA A 12 18.38 4.73 -5.55
N HIS A 13 19.12 4.00 -4.71
CA HIS A 13 18.63 2.78 -4.07
C HIS A 13 19.05 2.73 -2.60
N ALA A 14 18.32 1.94 -1.81
CA ALA A 14 18.67 1.63 -0.43
C ALA A 14 18.03 0.32 0.00
N TRP A 15 18.67 -0.40 0.91
CA TRP A 15 18.06 -1.49 1.67
C TRP A 15 17.46 -0.92 2.94
N ILE A 16 16.14 -1.00 3.09
CA ILE A 16 15.39 -0.42 4.21
C ILE A 16 14.43 -1.48 4.75
N ALA A 17 14.33 -1.60 6.07
CA ALA A 17 13.31 -2.45 6.70
C ALA A 17 11.91 -1.91 6.37
N PRO A 18 10.89 -2.76 6.13
CA PRO A 18 9.56 -2.30 5.76
C PRO A 18 8.93 -1.34 6.77
N GLU A 19 9.13 -1.60 8.07
CA GLU A 19 8.69 -0.71 9.17
C GLU A 19 9.35 0.68 9.11
N ASP A 20 10.64 0.76 8.80
CA ASP A 20 11.35 2.03 8.64
C ASP A 20 10.87 2.78 7.40
N ALA A 21 10.60 2.09 6.29
CA ALA A 21 10.06 2.73 5.09
C ALA A 21 8.67 3.35 5.37
N LEU A 22 7.79 2.64 6.10
CA LEU A 22 6.49 3.16 6.51
C LEU A 22 6.64 4.37 7.45
N ARG A 23 7.59 4.31 8.40
CA ARG A 23 7.89 5.43 9.30
C ARG A 23 8.44 6.64 8.55
N PHE A 24 9.41 6.45 7.66
CA PHE A 24 9.96 7.53 6.82
C PHE A 24 8.89 8.15 5.95
N HIS A 25 7.95 7.35 5.45
CA HIS A 25 6.80 7.86 4.72
C HIS A 25 5.89 8.73 5.61
N ALA A 26 5.57 8.27 6.83
CA ALA A 26 4.79 9.05 7.79
C ALA A 26 5.48 10.36 8.22
N GLU A 27 6.83 10.35 8.26
CA GLU A 27 7.67 11.54 8.48
C GLU A 27 7.81 12.44 7.23
N GLY A 28 7.21 12.07 6.09
CA GLY A 28 7.29 12.83 4.84
C GLY A 28 8.63 12.75 4.12
N ARG A 29 9.55 11.89 4.57
CA ARG A 29 10.91 11.74 4.02
C ARG A 29 10.95 10.98 2.71
N ILE A 30 10.01 10.06 2.51
CA ILE A 30 9.85 9.32 1.25
C ILE A 30 8.39 9.33 0.80
N LYS A 31 8.19 9.31 -0.52
CA LYS A 31 6.87 9.19 -1.13
C LYS A 31 6.62 7.72 -1.47
N LEU A 32 5.46 7.21 -1.08
CA LEU A 32 5.00 5.87 -1.44
C LEU A 32 3.68 5.98 -2.19
N VAL A 33 3.58 5.23 -3.29
CA VAL A 33 2.30 4.99 -3.97
C VAL A 33 1.48 3.94 -3.20
N ALA A 34 0.16 3.97 -3.37
CA ALA A 34 -0.76 3.18 -2.56
C ALA A 34 -0.46 1.66 -2.53
N PRO A 35 -0.25 0.98 -3.68
CA PRO A 35 0.07 -0.45 -3.66
C PRO A 35 1.38 -0.76 -2.91
N THR A 36 2.44 0.03 -3.12
CA THR A 36 3.73 -0.14 -2.44
C THR A 36 3.59 -0.01 -0.93
N TRP A 37 2.79 0.96 -0.46
CA TRP A 37 2.52 1.11 0.97
C TRP A 37 1.83 -0.13 1.56
N VAL A 38 0.84 -0.70 0.86
CA VAL A 38 0.15 -1.92 1.30
C VAL A 38 1.11 -3.11 1.31
N THR A 39 1.97 -3.25 0.30
CA THR A 39 3.03 -4.27 0.30
C THR A 39 3.93 -4.12 1.52
N LEU A 40 4.49 -2.93 1.77
CA LEU A 40 5.37 -2.69 2.92
C LEU A 40 4.68 -2.98 4.26
N ARG A 41 3.40 -2.58 4.42
CA ARG A 41 2.60 -2.93 5.60
C ARG A 41 2.48 -4.44 5.78
N THR A 42 2.23 -5.18 4.71
CA THR A 42 2.14 -6.65 4.76
C THR A 42 3.48 -7.28 5.13
N LEU A 43 4.59 -6.80 4.54
CA LEU A 43 5.92 -7.29 4.89
C LEU A 43 6.27 -7.03 6.36
N ALA A 44 5.90 -5.85 6.89
CA ALA A 44 6.13 -5.45 8.28
C ALA A 44 5.37 -6.30 9.32
N GLN A 45 4.41 -7.15 8.91
CA GLN A 45 3.68 -8.03 9.83
C GLN A 45 4.44 -9.32 10.17
N SER A 46 5.62 -9.55 9.59
CA SER A 46 6.42 -10.75 9.82
C SER A 46 7.85 -10.40 10.17
N SER A 47 8.37 -11.00 11.25
CA SER A 47 9.74 -10.76 11.71
C SER A 47 10.79 -11.52 10.90
N THR A 48 10.39 -12.48 10.06
CA THR A 48 11.30 -13.28 9.23
C THR A 48 10.75 -13.47 7.82
N ALA A 49 11.66 -13.59 6.86
CA ALA A 49 11.30 -13.90 5.47
C ALA A 49 10.61 -15.26 5.33
N GLY A 50 11.01 -16.27 6.13
CA GLY A 50 10.41 -17.60 6.09
C GLY A 50 8.92 -17.59 6.45
N GLY A 51 8.57 -17.02 7.62
CA GLY A 51 7.17 -16.93 8.06
C GLY A 51 6.31 -16.07 7.13
N LEU A 52 6.91 -15.02 6.55
CA LEU A 52 6.23 -14.20 5.54
C LEU A 52 5.91 -15.00 4.28
N LEU A 53 6.88 -15.75 3.74
CA LEU A 53 6.68 -16.56 2.53
C LEU A 53 5.66 -17.68 2.75
N GLU A 54 5.65 -18.31 3.92
CA GLU A 54 4.63 -19.30 4.29
C GLU A 54 3.22 -18.69 4.28
N ARG A 55 3.06 -17.52 4.91
CA ARG A 55 1.79 -16.78 4.91
C ARG A 55 1.36 -16.36 3.50
N LEU A 56 2.27 -15.84 2.69
CA LEU A 56 1.95 -15.38 1.34
C LEU A 56 1.57 -16.55 0.41
N ARG A 57 2.06 -17.77 0.65
CA ARG A 57 1.66 -18.97 -0.08
C ARG A 57 0.27 -19.49 0.30
N SER A 58 -0.24 -19.13 1.48
CA SER A 58 -1.56 -19.57 1.94
C SER A 58 -2.71 -18.68 1.49
N VAL A 59 -2.40 -17.54 0.84
CA VAL A 59 -3.39 -16.61 0.30
C VAL A 59 -3.26 -16.49 -1.22
N PRO A 60 -4.36 -16.33 -1.96
CA PRO A 60 -4.29 -16.03 -3.38
C PRO A 60 -3.52 -14.74 -3.65
N ALA A 61 -2.76 -14.71 -4.74
CA ALA A 61 -2.16 -13.48 -5.23
C ALA A 61 -3.27 -12.48 -5.59
N PHE A 62 -3.09 -11.21 -5.20
CA PHE A 62 -4.02 -10.13 -5.49
C PHE A 62 -3.36 -9.09 -6.39
N ALA A 63 -4.02 -8.74 -7.50
CA ALA A 63 -3.58 -7.67 -8.38
C ALA A 63 -4.20 -6.33 -7.94
N TYR A 64 -3.36 -5.37 -7.56
CA TYR A 64 -3.80 -4.05 -7.13
C TYR A 64 -4.12 -3.12 -8.32
N GLU A 65 -5.24 -3.38 -9.00
CA GLU A 65 -5.83 -2.47 -9.99
C GLU A 65 -6.43 -1.25 -9.29
N THR A 66 -5.66 -0.17 -9.22
CA THR A 66 -5.98 0.95 -8.34
C THR A 66 -6.97 1.91 -8.99
N ARG A 67 -8.14 2.09 -8.37
CA ARG A 67 -9.07 3.18 -8.70
C ARG A 67 -8.99 4.27 -7.64
N MET A 68 -8.50 5.45 -8.01
CA MET A 68 -8.36 6.58 -7.09
C MET A 68 -9.62 7.42 -7.08
N VAL A 69 -10.20 7.63 -5.91
CA VAL A 69 -11.35 8.52 -5.68
C VAL A 69 -11.00 9.57 -4.62
N GLN A 70 -11.76 10.67 -4.61
CA GLN A 70 -11.64 11.69 -3.58
C GLN A 70 -12.98 11.83 -2.87
N ARG A 71 -12.95 11.77 -1.53
CA ARG A 71 -14.12 12.05 -0.70
C ARG A 71 -14.46 13.53 -0.73
N THR A 72 -15.66 13.86 -0.27
CA THR A 72 -16.13 15.25 -0.14
C THR A 72 -15.28 16.09 0.83
N ASP A 73 -14.65 15.45 1.83
CA ASP A 73 -13.71 16.08 2.76
C ASP A 73 -12.29 16.28 2.17
N GLY A 74 -12.07 15.92 0.91
CA GLY A 74 -10.80 16.05 0.21
C GLY A 74 -9.83 14.89 0.42
N VAL A 75 -10.17 13.89 1.26
CA VAL A 75 -9.32 12.72 1.47
C VAL A 75 -9.33 11.82 0.24
N ARG A 76 -8.14 11.48 -0.27
CA ARG A 76 -7.99 10.52 -1.35
C ARG A 76 -8.09 9.09 -0.84
N VAL A 77 -8.75 8.24 -1.62
CA VAL A 77 -8.93 6.83 -1.31
C VAL A 77 -8.59 6.01 -2.54
N ALA A 78 -7.68 5.05 -2.38
CA ALA A 78 -7.42 4.02 -3.38
C ALA A 78 -8.36 2.85 -3.13
N LEU A 79 -9.20 2.51 -4.10
CA LEU A 79 -10.12 1.38 -4.08
C LEU A 79 -9.55 0.23 -4.90
N TRP A 80 -9.81 -0.99 -4.44
CA TRP A 80 -9.46 -2.22 -5.15
C TRP A 80 -10.65 -3.19 -5.18
N ALA A 81 -10.55 -4.20 -6.05
CA ALA A 81 -11.56 -5.24 -6.16
C ALA A 81 -11.89 -5.85 -4.78
N GLY A 82 -13.18 -5.98 -4.49
CA GLY A 82 -13.71 -6.35 -3.17
C GLY A 82 -14.26 -5.16 -2.37
N ASP A 83 -13.91 -3.92 -2.73
CA ASP A 83 -14.55 -2.73 -2.16
C ASP A 83 -15.92 -2.46 -2.82
N ALA A 84 -16.94 -2.20 -2.00
CA ALA A 84 -18.28 -1.88 -2.48
C ALA A 84 -18.34 -0.64 -3.38
N GLY A 85 -17.40 0.31 -3.19
CA GLY A 85 -17.30 1.50 -4.00
C GLY A 85 -16.52 1.32 -5.30
N TYR A 86 -15.88 0.16 -5.53
CA TYR A 86 -14.90 -0.01 -6.62
C TYR A 86 -15.49 0.25 -8.01
N GLU A 87 -16.65 -0.34 -8.31
CA GLU A 87 -17.22 -0.23 -9.66
C GLU A 87 -17.84 1.14 -9.96
N ALA A 88 -18.58 1.68 -8.99
CA ALA A 88 -19.28 2.95 -9.15
C ALA A 88 -18.42 4.18 -8.82
N LEU A 89 -17.19 3.98 -8.28
CA LEU A 89 -16.34 5.04 -7.72
C LEU A 89 -17.01 5.77 -6.53
N GLU A 90 -17.91 5.09 -5.83
CA GLU A 90 -18.69 5.63 -4.71
C GLU A 90 -18.07 5.23 -3.37
N VAL A 91 -17.26 6.12 -2.80
CA VAL A 91 -16.46 5.84 -1.59
C VAL A 91 -17.31 5.50 -0.35
N ASP A 92 -18.53 6.03 -0.27
CA ASP A 92 -19.43 5.83 0.87
C ASP A 92 -20.43 4.68 0.63
N ALA A 93 -20.30 3.93 -0.48
CA ALA A 93 -21.11 2.74 -0.75
C ALA A 93 -21.01 1.73 0.42
N VAL A 94 -22.14 1.21 0.86
CA VAL A 94 -22.21 0.25 1.97
C VAL A 94 -21.85 -1.15 1.46
N GLY A 95 -20.96 -1.85 2.15
CA GLY A 95 -20.57 -3.23 1.84
C GLY A 95 -19.11 -3.52 2.15
N GLY A 96 -18.55 -4.49 1.44
CA GLY A 96 -17.15 -4.92 1.59
C GLY A 96 -16.15 -3.77 1.42
N ARG A 97 -14.98 -3.93 2.03
CA ARG A 97 -13.90 -2.96 2.04
C ARG A 97 -12.64 -3.59 1.52
N HIS A 98 -12.01 -2.92 0.57
CA HIS A 98 -10.66 -3.23 0.15
C HIS A 98 -10.02 -1.95 -0.40
N ARG A 99 -9.52 -1.12 0.50
CA ARG A 99 -9.13 0.26 0.18
C ARG A 99 -8.04 0.81 1.09
N LEU A 100 -7.40 1.87 0.63
CA LEU A 100 -6.45 2.67 1.39
C LEU A 100 -6.94 4.11 1.47
N VAL A 101 -7.26 4.56 2.68
CA VAL A 101 -7.60 5.95 2.98
C VAL A 101 -6.30 6.71 3.23
N MET A 102 -6.03 7.77 2.46
CA MET A 102 -4.78 8.51 2.44
C MET A 102 -4.98 9.91 3.03
N SER A 103 -5.22 10.01 4.34
CA SER A 103 -5.38 11.30 5.02
C SER A 103 -4.05 11.92 5.43
N SER A 104 -4.07 13.19 5.81
CA SER A 104 -2.91 13.90 6.36
C SER A 104 -2.45 13.35 7.71
N SER A 105 -3.34 12.69 8.46
CA SER A 105 -3.01 12.03 9.73
C SER A 105 -2.37 10.66 9.56
N GLY A 106 -2.25 10.15 8.33
CA GLY A 106 -1.66 8.87 8.02
C GLY A 106 -2.56 7.99 7.15
N TYR A 107 -1.97 6.90 6.65
CA TYR A 107 -2.65 5.98 5.76
C TYR A 107 -3.30 4.85 6.53
N ARG A 108 -4.53 4.49 6.15
CA ARG A 108 -5.29 3.39 6.76
C ARG A 108 -5.80 2.41 5.71
N PHE A 109 -5.34 1.17 5.80
CA PHE A 109 -5.82 0.08 4.94
C PHE A 109 -6.99 -0.65 5.59
N GLU A 110 -8.09 -0.77 4.85
CA GLU A 110 -9.32 -1.46 5.24
C GLU A 110 -9.50 -2.69 4.33
N SER A 111 -9.70 -3.85 4.95
CA SER A 111 -9.93 -5.12 4.26
C SER A 111 -10.90 -5.96 5.11
N SER A 112 -12.19 -5.88 4.82
CA SER A 112 -13.28 -6.52 5.60
C SER A 112 -14.50 -6.84 4.76
#